data_AF-A0A1Y5T4A8-F1
#
_entry.id   AF-A0A1Y5T4A8-F1
#
_cell.length_a   1.000
_cell.length_b   1.000
_cell.length_c   1.000
_cell.angle_alpha   90.00
_cell.angle_beta   90.00
_cell.angle_gamma   90.00
#
_symmetry.space_group_name_H-M   'P 1'
#
loop_
_entity.id
_entity.type
_entity.pdbx_description
1 polymer ?
#
loop_
_entity_poly.entity_id
_entity_poly.type
_entity_poly.pdbx_seq_one_letter_code
_entity_poly.pdbx_strand_id
1 'polypeptide(L)'
;MTGRTVGSRLEAAHEGRYRRPSAPEATVKKSENGGAILTNKTIHDLQPASPEPRARRDAAQTEATFRHRLRRETAVQHAQTEDAFAPFMADPQPHLAWFLAAQRAGLVAVFDSREVASTPGCTALMAQLTDRLDADLAQLGARCVATPPDSGLDPLAVDYLVLGSRLGTEVMRRQLWPQDTGALPPSYFLGGDARDLWRAHCSALDAIAPQSPRAERVIFDSRRGFALFHRAALAQRTPSPRPAPSGAHPIELQGPRGAAAHLRDAS
;
A
#
# COMPACT_ATOMS: atom_id res chain seq x y z
N MET A 1 -9.78 51.77 20.93
CA MET A 1 -8.39 52.27 21.05
C MET A 1 -7.45 51.10 20.84
N THR A 2 -6.35 51.29 20.08
CA THR A 2 -5.17 50.38 19.92
C THR A 2 -5.45 48.87 19.77
N GLY A 3 -5.29 48.22 18.61
CA GLY A 3 -4.70 48.67 17.33
C GLY A 3 -3.17 48.53 17.30
N ARG A 4 -2.66 47.44 16.70
CA ARG A 4 -1.29 47.37 16.16
C ARG A 4 -1.20 46.32 15.03
N THR A 5 -0.76 46.78 13.86
CA THR A 5 -0.47 46.02 12.64
C THR A 5 1.05 46.09 12.37
N VAL A 6 1.51 45.51 11.25
CA VAL A 6 2.87 45.55 10.67
C VAL A 6 3.80 44.42 11.19
N GLY A 7 4.48 43.66 10.33
CA GLY A 7 4.46 43.69 8.86
C GLY A 7 5.37 42.65 8.19
N SER A 8 5.23 42.53 6.87
CA SER A 8 5.93 41.56 6.02
C SER A 8 7.41 41.86 5.81
N ARG A 9 8.22 40.82 5.50
CA ARG A 9 9.37 40.97 4.60
C ARG A 9 9.66 39.70 3.79
N LEU A 10 9.97 39.90 2.51
CA LEU A 10 10.36 38.89 1.52
C LEU A 10 11.90 38.74 1.46
N GLU A 11 12.34 37.74 0.67
CA GLU A 11 13.71 37.56 0.11
C GLU A 11 14.85 37.14 1.07
N ALA A 12 15.82 36.29 0.68
CA ALA A 12 16.03 35.52 -0.57
C ALA A 12 17.03 34.35 -0.40
N ALA A 13 17.16 33.57 -1.49
CA ALA A 13 18.34 32.78 -1.91
C ALA A 13 18.73 31.49 -1.16
N HIS A 14 18.58 30.35 -1.86
CA HIS A 14 19.76 29.61 -2.33
C HIS A 14 19.44 28.69 -3.54
N GLU A 15 19.98 29.02 -4.72
CA GLU A 15 19.93 28.13 -5.89
C GLU A 15 21.01 27.04 -5.78
N GLY A 16 20.62 25.77 -5.74
CA GLY A 16 21.52 24.62 -5.81
C GLY A 16 21.48 23.94 -7.19
N ARG A 17 22.32 24.36 -8.13
CA ARG A 17 22.36 23.80 -9.49
C ARG A 17 22.90 22.37 -9.51
N TYR A 18 22.05 21.39 -9.75
CA TYR A 18 22.47 19.99 -9.93
C TYR A 18 23.09 19.80 -11.33
N ARG A 19 24.41 19.58 -11.41
CA ARG A 19 25.08 19.19 -12.66
C ARG A 19 24.65 17.78 -13.07
N ARG A 20 24.27 17.59 -14.33
CA ARG A 20 24.21 16.25 -14.95
C ARG A 20 25.63 15.66 -15.07
N PRO A 21 25.85 14.37 -14.77
CA PRO A 21 27.06 13.67 -15.18
C PRO A 21 27.02 13.37 -16.68
N SER A 22 28.11 13.63 -17.40
CA SER A 22 28.27 13.30 -18.81
C SER A 22 28.50 11.80 -19.01
N ALA A 23 27.96 11.24 -20.10
CA ALA A 23 28.27 9.88 -20.54
C ALA A 23 29.68 9.84 -21.17
N PRO A 24 30.42 8.71 -21.08
CA PRO A 24 31.71 8.55 -21.74
C PRO A 24 31.55 8.30 -23.24
N GLU A 25 32.31 9.05 -24.05
CA GLU A 25 32.39 8.86 -25.51
C GLU A 25 33.21 7.62 -25.87
N ALA A 26 32.78 6.89 -26.90
CA ALA A 26 33.48 5.72 -27.41
C ALA A 26 34.52 6.10 -28.46
N THR A 27 35.81 5.88 -28.16
CA THR A 27 36.91 6.13 -29.11
C THR A 27 37.21 4.88 -29.94
N VAL A 28 36.83 4.90 -31.22
CA VAL A 28 37.27 3.91 -32.21
C VAL A 28 38.73 4.15 -32.57
N LYS A 29 39.57 3.10 -32.50
CA LYS A 29 40.91 3.09 -33.13
C LYS A 29 40.99 1.98 -34.16
N LYS A 30 41.19 2.38 -35.42
CA LYS A 30 41.53 1.50 -36.55
C LYS A 30 43.06 1.31 -36.57
N SER A 31 43.53 0.11 -36.83
CA SER A 31 44.91 -0.14 -37.27
C SER A 31 44.92 -1.30 -38.25
N GLU A 32 45.61 -1.11 -39.37
CA GLU A 32 45.75 -2.09 -40.45
C GLU A 32 47.18 -2.67 -40.46
N ASN A 33 47.37 -3.71 -41.29
CA ASN A 33 48.62 -4.36 -41.71
C ASN A 33 49.29 -5.43 -40.81
N GLY A 34 49.56 -6.56 -41.47
CA GLY A 34 50.89 -7.20 -41.46
C GLY A 34 51.01 -8.51 -40.68
N GLY A 35 50.90 -9.66 -41.37
CA GLY A 35 50.99 -10.99 -40.73
C GLY A 35 52.40 -11.60 -40.68
N ALA A 36 52.57 -12.60 -39.80
CA ALA A 36 53.56 -13.68 -39.87
C ALA A 36 53.11 -14.87 -38.98
N ILE A 37 53.75 -16.05 -39.12
CA ILE A 37 53.24 -17.38 -38.71
C ILE A 37 53.95 -17.92 -37.44
N LEU A 38 53.35 -18.97 -36.82
CA LEU A 38 53.87 -19.89 -35.76
C LEU A 38 53.59 -19.42 -34.30
N THR A 39 53.23 -20.25 -33.30
CA THR A 39 53.12 -21.73 -33.19
C THR A 39 52.13 -22.15 -32.07
N ASN A 40 51.78 -23.45 -32.00
CA ASN A 40 50.93 -24.10 -30.98
C ASN A 40 51.18 -23.69 -29.51
N LYS A 41 50.10 -23.48 -28.73
CA LYS A 41 50.02 -23.97 -27.34
C LYS A 41 48.59 -24.17 -26.81
N THR A 42 48.29 -25.45 -26.54
CA THR A 42 47.33 -26.04 -25.58
C THR A 42 46.17 -25.19 -25.03
N ILE A 43 44.95 -25.62 -25.33
CA ILE A 43 43.74 -25.32 -24.55
C ILE A 43 43.90 -25.90 -23.15
N HIS A 44 43.91 -25.05 -22.12
CA HIS A 44 43.70 -25.44 -20.72
C HIS A 44 42.53 -24.65 -20.14
N ASP A 45 41.79 -25.32 -19.26
CA ASP A 45 40.51 -24.93 -18.68
C ASP A 45 40.39 -23.46 -18.26
N LEU A 46 39.47 -22.74 -18.92
CA LEU A 46 38.86 -21.53 -18.35
C LEU A 46 37.81 -21.94 -17.32
N GLN A 47 38.29 -22.40 -16.16
CA GLN A 47 37.47 -22.61 -14.98
C GLN A 47 36.89 -21.25 -14.54
N PRO A 48 35.56 -21.07 -14.45
CA PRO A 48 34.98 -19.78 -14.11
C PRO A 48 35.42 -19.36 -12.70
N ALA A 49 35.88 -18.11 -12.58
CA ALA A 49 36.40 -17.58 -11.32
C ALA A 49 35.36 -17.76 -10.20
N SER A 50 35.78 -18.41 -9.11
CA SER A 50 34.94 -18.57 -7.92
C SER A 50 34.47 -17.20 -7.42
N PRO A 51 33.16 -17.00 -7.16
CA PRO A 51 32.65 -15.70 -6.71
C PRO A 51 33.36 -15.26 -5.43
N GLU A 52 33.86 -14.02 -5.43
CA GLU A 52 34.79 -13.49 -4.45
C GLU A 52 34.32 -13.65 -2.98
N PRO A 53 35.25 -13.78 -2.03
CA PRO A 53 34.91 -13.94 -0.61
C PRO A 53 34.08 -12.79 -0.04
N ARG A 54 34.16 -11.58 -0.62
CA ARG A 54 33.33 -10.44 -0.23
C ARG A 54 31.86 -10.65 -0.59
N ALA A 55 31.55 -11.02 -1.84
CA ALA A 55 30.19 -11.29 -2.29
C ALA A 55 29.52 -12.43 -1.49
N ARG A 56 30.29 -13.48 -1.14
CA ARG A 56 29.80 -14.57 -0.28
C ARG A 56 29.51 -14.09 1.15
N ARG A 57 30.36 -13.23 1.71
CA ARG A 57 30.18 -12.66 3.05
C ARG A 57 28.98 -11.72 3.09
N ASP A 58 28.81 -10.88 2.08
CA ASP A 58 27.69 -9.95 1.97
C ASP A 58 26.36 -10.72 1.80
N ALA A 59 26.33 -11.80 1.01
CA ALA A 59 25.18 -12.69 0.89
C ALA A 59 24.85 -13.42 2.22
N ALA A 60 25.84 -13.99 2.90
CA ALA A 60 25.65 -14.64 4.19
C ALA A 60 25.21 -13.68 5.30
N GLN A 61 25.73 -12.43 5.30
CA GLN A 61 25.25 -11.37 6.19
C GLN A 61 23.84 -10.89 5.83
N THR A 62 23.47 -10.91 4.54
CA THR A 62 22.11 -10.61 4.07
C THR A 62 21.12 -11.63 4.63
N GLU A 63 21.38 -12.93 4.47
CA GLU A 63 20.56 -14.00 5.09
C GLU A 63 20.51 -13.93 6.62
N ALA A 64 21.53 -13.37 7.26
CA ALA A 64 21.61 -13.22 8.69
C ALA A 64 20.82 -12.02 9.26
N THR A 65 20.32 -11.05 8.47
CA THR A 65 19.60 -9.90 9.06
C THR A 65 18.17 -10.24 9.49
N PHE A 66 17.67 -9.55 10.53
CA PHE A 66 16.29 -9.76 10.99
C PHE A 66 15.26 -9.49 9.90
N ARG A 67 15.50 -8.56 8.97
CA ARG A 67 14.61 -8.31 7.82
C ARG A 67 14.42 -9.53 6.93
N HIS A 68 15.48 -10.28 6.64
CA HIS A 68 15.39 -11.48 5.80
C HIS A 68 14.71 -12.63 6.55
N ARG A 69 15.01 -12.77 7.85
CA ARG A 69 14.25 -13.67 8.72
C ARG A 69 12.76 -13.32 8.71
N LEU A 70 12.38 -12.08 9.02
CA LEU A 70 10.98 -11.65 9.07
C LEU A 70 10.22 -12.00 7.78
N ARG A 71 10.76 -11.65 6.60
CA ARG A 71 10.16 -12.00 5.31
C ARG A 71 9.97 -13.50 5.15
N ARG A 72 11.00 -14.31 5.38
CA ARG A 72 10.95 -15.78 5.27
C ARG A 72 9.92 -16.37 6.22
N GLU A 73 9.91 -15.93 7.48
CA GLU A 73 9.01 -16.40 8.52
C GLU A 73 7.55 -15.96 8.30
N THR A 74 7.30 -14.89 7.53
CA THR A 74 5.93 -14.43 7.18
C THR A 74 5.47 -14.83 5.77
N ALA A 75 6.32 -15.50 4.97
CA ALA A 75 6.06 -15.75 3.55
C ALA A 75 4.75 -16.52 3.29
N VAL A 76 4.42 -17.50 4.14
CA VAL A 76 3.17 -18.27 4.02
C VAL A 76 1.95 -17.38 4.24
N GLN A 77 1.97 -16.51 5.25
CA GLN A 77 0.86 -15.60 5.54
C GLN A 77 0.73 -14.48 4.49
N HIS A 78 1.85 -14.06 3.89
CA HIS A 78 1.85 -13.15 2.74
C HIS A 78 1.14 -13.80 1.54
N ALA A 79 1.57 -15.00 1.14
CA ALA A 79 0.97 -15.75 0.03
C ALA A 79 -0.54 -16.01 0.25
N GLN A 80 -0.93 -16.43 1.45
CA GLN A 80 -2.35 -16.60 1.82
C GLN A 80 -3.17 -15.31 1.71
N THR A 81 -2.54 -14.16 1.94
CA THR A 81 -3.18 -12.85 1.76
C THR A 81 -3.30 -12.50 0.28
N GLU A 82 -2.26 -12.77 -0.52
CA GLU A 82 -2.29 -12.59 -1.99
C GLU A 82 -3.35 -13.49 -2.65
N ASP A 83 -3.42 -14.77 -2.28
CA ASP A 83 -4.43 -15.72 -2.73
C ASP A 83 -5.85 -15.25 -2.41
N ALA A 84 -6.06 -14.66 -1.22
CA ALA A 84 -7.35 -14.09 -0.84
C ALA A 84 -7.77 -12.92 -1.75
N PHE A 85 -6.80 -12.18 -2.32
CA PHE A 85 -6.98 -11.07 -3.25
C PHE A 85 -6.87 -11.43 -4.74
N ALA A 86 -6.53 -12.67 -5.09
CA ALA A 86 -6.38 -13.14 -6.46
C ALA A 86 -7.57 -12.81 -7.41
N PRO A 87 -8.85 -12.84 -6.99
CA PRO A 87 -9.96 -12.42 -7.85
C PRO A 87 -9.84 -10.98 -8.38
N PHE A 88 -9.38 -10.04 -7.54
CA PHE A 88 -9.16 -8.65 -7.96
C PHE A 88 -7.98 -8.51 -8.94
N MET A 89 -6.95 -9.34 -8.79
CA MET A 89 -5.82 -9.35 -9.74
C MET A 89 -6.20 -9.97 -11.09
N ALA A 90 -7.17 -10.89 -11.11
CA ALA A 90 -7.67 -11.53 -12.33
C ALA A 90 -8.69 -10.66 -13.09
N ASP A 91 -9.62 -10.01 -12.38
CA ASP A 91 -10.60 -9.09 -12.96
C ASP A 91 -10.87 -7.90 -12.02
N PRO A 92 -10.12 -6.79 -12.15
CA PRO A 92 -10.19 -5.68 -11.20
C PRO A 92 -11.54 -4.97 -11.14
N GLN A 93 -12.28 -4.89 -12.25
CA GLN A 93 -13.50 -4.08 -12.36
C GLN A 93 -14.63 -4.55 -11.44
N PRO A 94 -15.16 -5.79 -11.53
CA PRO A 94 -16.22 -6.27 -10.65
C PRO A 94 -15.76 -6.42 -9.19
N HIS A 95 -14.45 -6.54 -8.96
CA HIS A 95 -13.88 -6.77 -7.64
C HIS A 95 -13.38 -5.50 -6.93
N LEU A 96 -13.40 -4.33 -7.58
CA LEU A 96 -12.81 -3.11 -7.05
C LEU A 96 -13.41 -2.65 -5.71
N ALA A 97 -14.75 -2.58 -5.61
CA ALA A 97 -15.43 -2.15 -4.40
C ALA A 97 -15.14 -3.09 -3.21
N TRP A 98 -15.12 -4.40 -3.48
CA TRP A 98 -14.76 -5.43 -2.50
C TRP A 98 -13.30 -5.29 -2.04
N PHE A 99 -12.36 -5.11 -2.99
CA PHE A 99 -10.95 -4.93 -2.69
C PHE A 99 -10.71 -3.71 -1.81
N LEU A 100 -11.26 -2.53 -2.16
CA LEU A 100 -11.11 -1.30 -1.38
C LEU A 100 -11.73 -1.43 0.02
N ALA A 101 -12.90 -2.06 0.15
CA ALA A 101 -13.52 -2.32 1.44
C ALA A 101 -12.66 -3.25 2.31
N ALA A 102 -12.07 -4.29 1.72
CA ALA A 102 -11.19 -5.22 2.42
C ALA A 102 -9.87 -4.56 2.85
N GLN A 103 -9.26 -3.73 2.00
CA GLN A 103 -8.09 -2.93 2.35
C GLN A 103 -8.40 -1.97 3.50
N ARG A 104 -9.55 -1.29 3.47
CA ARG A 104 -9.98 -0.38 4.55
C ARG A 104 -10.15 -1.11 5.88
N ALA A 105 -10.91 -2.20 5.89
CA ALA A 105 -11.12 -2.99 7.09
C ALA A 105 -9.80 -3.58 7.65
N GLY A 106 -8.93 -4.12 6.78
CA GLY A 106 -7.66 -4.70 7.17
C GLY A 106 -6.68 -3.66 7.75
N LEU A 107 -6.52 -2.52 7.07
CA LEU A 107 -5.65 -1.43 7.51
C LEU A 107 -6.09 -0.86 8.86
N VAL A 108 -7.37 -0.52 9.02
CA VAL A 108 -7.91 0.00 10.29
C VAL A 108 -7.73 -1.04 11.40
N ALA A 109 -8.11 -2.30 11.17
CA ALA A 109 -8.00 -3.33 12.19
C ALA A 109 -6.54 -3.58 12.62
N VAL A 110 -5.58 -3.63 11.69
CA VAL A 110 -4.15 -3.75 12.01
C VAL A 110 -3.66 -2.56 12.83
N PHE A 111 -4.04 -1.34 12.42
CA PHE A 111 -3.61 -0.13 13.12
C PHE A 111 -4.21 -0.04 14.52
N ASP A 112 -5.50 -0.32 14.70
CA ASP A 112 -6.18 -0.29 16.00
C ASP A 112 -5.82 -1.47 16.92
N SER A 113 -5.17 -2.50 16.38
CA SER A 113 -4.58 -3.56 17.20
C SER A 113 -3.26 -3.17 17.87
N ARG A 114 -2.66 -2.01 17.55
CA ARG A 114 -1.35 -1.55 18.08
C ARG A 114 -1.32 -1.51 19.62
N GLU A 115 -0.14 -1.72 20.21
CA GLU A 115 0.08 -1.44 21.64
C GLU A 115 -0.20 0.05 21.94
N VAL A 116 -1.14 0.34 22.87
CA VAL A 116 -1.68 1.69 23.14
C VAL A 116 -0.60 2.72 23.52
N ALA A 117 0.46 2.29 24.20
CA ALA A 117 1.59 3.14 24.58
C ALA A 117 2.58 3.41 23.43
N SER A 118 2.30 2.91 22.22
CA SER A 118 3.18 3.01 21.05
C SER A 118 2.51 3.72 19.88
N THR A 119 3.29 4.52 19.16
CA THR A 119 2.86 5.20 17.93
C THR A 119 3.67 4.62 16.77
N PRO A 120 3.08 3.80 15.88
CA PRO A 120 3.74 3.32 14.68
C PRO A 120 4.21 4.49 13.79
N GLY A 121 5.36 4.34 13.13
CA GLY A 121 5.91 5.38 12.26
C GLY A 121 4.99 5.72 11.08
N CYS A 122 4.15 4.79 10.65
CA CYS A 122 3.16 4.97 9.59
C CYS A 122 1.89 5.74 10.00
N THR A 123 1.75 6.24 11.24
CA THR A 123 0.50 6.86 11.75
C THR A 123 -0.10 7.94 10.83
N ALA A 124 0.71 8.87 10.31
CA ALA A 124 0.21 9.92 9.40
C ALA A 124 -0.21 9.37 8.02
N LEU A 125 0.51 8.35 7.53
CA LEU A 125 0.17 7.64 6.29
C LEU A 125 -1.14 6.86 6.45
N MET A 126 -1.35 6.24 7.62
CA MET A 126 -2.58 5.50 7.93
C MET A 126 -3.85 6.35 7.86
N ALA A 127 -3.80 7.58 8.36
CA ALA A 127 -4.90 8.54 8.20
C ALA A 127 -5.15 8.84 6.71
N GLN A 128 -4.10 9.22 5.97
CA GLN A 128 -4.22 9.54 4.54
C GLN A 128 -4.78 8.39 3.68
N LEU A 129 -4.39 7.15 3.96
CA LEU A 129 -4.91 5.97 3.25
C LEU A 129 -6.36 5.68 3.61
N THR A 130 -6.71 5.86 4.89
CA THR A 130 -8.08 5.73 5.39
C THR A 130 -9.02 6.71 4.71
N ASP A 131 -8.66 7.99 4.68
CA ASP A 131 -9.48 9.06 4.08
C ASP A 131 -9.71 8.82 2.57
N ARG A 132 -8.68 8.35 1.86
CA ARG A 132 -8.76 8.01 0.42
C ARG A 132 -9.65 6.80 0.16
N LEU A 133 -9.52 5.75 0.98
CA LEU A 133 -10.39 4.57 0.89
C LEU A 133 -11.85 4.92 1.15
N ASP A 134 -12.12 5.81 2.11
CA ASP A 134 -13.49 6.24 2.42
C ASP A 134 -14.07 7.12 1.30
N ALA A 135 -13.26 7.97 0.68
CA ALA A 135 -13.65 8.72 -0.51
C ALA A 135 -13.93 7.81 -1.72
N ASP A 136 -13.04 6.85 -2.02
CA ASP A 136 -13.21 5.91 -3.13
C ASP A 136 -14.44 5.00 -2.91
N LEU A 137 -14.66 4.51 -1.69
CA LEU A 137 -15.84 3.70 -1.34
C LEU A 137 -17.14 4.50 -1.45
N ALA A 138 -17.14 5.77 -1.02
CA ALA A 138 -18.30 6.64 -1.15
C ALA A 138 -18.66 6.91 -2.62
N GLN A 139 -17.66 7.13 -3.49
CA GLN A 139 -17.86 7.28 -4.93
C GLN A 139 -18.46 6.03 -5.59
N LEU A 140 -18.08 4.84 -5.12
CA LEU A 140 -18.61 3.56 -5.59
C LEU A 140 -19.97 3.19 -4.97
N GLY A 141 -20.51 4.00 -4.04
CA GLY A 141 -21.72 3.67 -3.27
C GLY A 141 -21.56 2.43 -2.36
N ALA A 142 -20.31 2.03 -2.11
CA ALA A 142 -19.95 0.82 -1.39
C ALA A 142 -19.88 1.07 0.12
N ARG A 143 -19.94 -0.01 0.91
CA ARG A 143 -19.75 0.01 2.36
C ARG A 143 -18.71 -1.01 2.77
N CYS A 144 -17.99 -0.68 3.84
CA CYS A 144 -17.01 -1.55 4.47
C CYS A 144 -17.62 -2.21 5.72
N VAL A 145 -17.53 -3.54 5.81
CA VAL A 145 -17.81 -4.30 7.03
C VAL A 145 -16.57 -4.25 7.91
N ALA A 146 -16.67 -3.69 9.12
CA ALA A 146 -15.53 -3.57 10.03
C ALA A 146 -14.98 -4.95 10.42
N THR A 147 -13.65 -5.10 10.39
CA THR A 147 -12.96 -6.27 10.96
C THR A 147 -12.62 -5.99 12.41
N PRO A 148 -12.98 -6.85 13.38
CA PRO A 148 -12.58 -6.67 14.77
C PRO A 148 -11.05 -6.62 14.89
N PRO A 149 -10.47 -5.63 15.59
CA PRO A 149 -9.05 -5.59 15.84
C PRO A 149 -8.64 -6.72 16.81
N ASP A 150 -7.39 -7.13 16.68
CA ASP A 150 -6.65 -7.85 17.70
C ASP A 150 -6.22 -6.86 18.81
N SER A 151 -5.44 -7.32 19.80
CA SER A 151 -4.84 -6.44 20.80
C SER A 151 -3.31 -6.61 20.90
N GLY A 152 -2.62 -5.51 21.17
CA GLY A 152 -1.18 -5.50 21.44
C GLY A 152 -0.33 -6.03 20.29
N LEU A 153 -0.55 -5.57 19.05
CA LEU A 153 0.43 -5.75 17.98
C LEU A 153 1.59 -4.79 18.16
N ASP A 154 2.79 -5.31 17.96
CA ASP A 154 4.00 -4.53 17.93
C ASP A 154 3.98 -3.39 16.89
N PRO A 155 4.42 -2.15 17.22
CA PRO A 155 4.44 -1.05 16.27
C PRO A 155 5.29 -1.31 15.02
N LEU A 156 6.36 -2.11 15.10
CA LEU A 156 7.14 -2.50 13.91
C LEU A 156 6.42 -3.57 13.08
N ALA A 157 5.62 -4.45 13.69
CA ALA A 157 4.76 -5.35 12.92
C ALA A 157 3.66 -4.57 12.17
N VAL A 158 3.06 -3.57 12.82
CA VAL A 158 2.10 -2.65 12.19
C VAL A 158 2.75 -1.87 11.03
N ASP A 159 3.90 -1.24 11.25
CA ASP A 159 4.63 -0.53 10.19
C ASP A 159 5.01 -1.46 9.01
N TYR A 160 5.47 -2.69 9.29
CA TYR A 160 5.83 -3.67 8.27
C TYR A 160 4.64 -4.00 7.34
N LEU A 161 3.46 -4.21 7.91
CA LEU A 161 2.24 -4.54 7.16
C LEU A 161 1.71 -3.34 6.38
N VAL A 162 1.65 -2.16 7.00
CA VAL A 162 1.15 -0.94 6.36
C VAL A 162 2.06 -0.52 5.21
N LEU A 163 3.38 -0.45 5.44
CA LEU A 163 4.34 -0.06 4.41
C LEU A 163 4.50 -1.15 3.34
N GLY A 164 4.40 -2.43 3.72
CA GLY A 164 4.35 -3.56 2.79
C GLY A 164 3.15 -3.48 1.85
N SER A 165 1.95 -3.22 2.38
CA SER A 165 0.74 -3.04 1.55
C SER A 165 0.87 -1.88 0.58
N ARG A 166 1.56 -0.78 0.95
CA ARG A 166 1.86 0.32 0.02
C ARG A 166 2.76 -0.10 -1.14
N LEU A 167 3.81 -0.86 -0.88
CA LEU A 167 4.65 -1.41 -1.96
C LEU A 167 3.83 -2.32 -2.90
N GLY A 168 2.98 -3.18 -2.34
CA GLY A 168 2.05 -4.01 -3.12
C GLY A 168 1.09 -3.20 -3.99
N THR A 169 0.40 -2.21 -3.41
CA THR A 169 -0.53 -1.34 -4.17
C THR A 169 0.16 -0.50 -5.26
N GLU A 170 1.42 -0.10 -5.08
CA GLU A 170 2.19 0.59 -6.14
C GLU A 170 2.55 -0.37 -7.29
N VAL A 171 2.79 -1.65 -7.01
CA VAL A 171 2.93 -2.68 -8.06
C VAL A 171 1.61 -2.89 -8.79
N MET A 172 0.50 -3.09 -8.06
CA MET A 172 -0.84 -3.21 -8.63
C MET A 172 -1.21 -2.01 -9.49
N ARG A 173 -0.93 -0.78 -9.02
CA ARG A 173 -1.21 0.46 -9.76
C ARG A 173 -0.54 0.47 -11.14
N ARG A 174 0.72 0.03 -11.21
CA ARG A 174 1.49 -0.04 -12.47
C ARG A 174 0.99 -1.13 -13.41
N GLN A 175 0.48 -2.24 -12.88
CA GLN A 175 -0.03 -3.37 -13.66
C GLN A 175 -1.44 -3.11 -14.19
N LEU A 176 -2.33 -2.54 -13.35
CA LEU A 176 -3.76 -2.44 -13.62
C LEU A 176 -4.18 -1.08 -14.22
N TRP A 177 -3.38 -0.01 -14.04
CA TRP A 177 -3.59 1.31 -14.63
C TRP A 177 -2.33 1.84 -15.34
N PRO A 178 -1.91 1.21 -16.45
CA PRO A 178 -0.80 1.71 -17.26
C PRO A 178 -1.18 3.04 -17.92
N GLN A 179 -0.19 3.92 -18.08
CA GLN A 179 -0.37 5.36 -18.37
C GLN A 179 -0.96 5.66 -19.77
N ASP A 180 -0.93 4.68 -20.67
CA ASP A 180 -1.44 4.73 -22.04
C ASP A 180 -2.96 4.51 -22.14
N THR A 181 -3.60 3.94 -21.12
CA THR A 181 -5.06 3.65 -21.12
C THR A 181 -5.95 4.86 -20.84
N GLY A 182 -5.39 5.95 -20.29
CA GLY A 182 -6.16 7.13 -19.85
C GLY A 182 -7.08 6.90 -18.64
N ALA A 183 -7.24 5.67 -18.16
CA ALA A 183 -8.02 5.35 -16.97
C ALA A 183 -7.26 5.76 -15.70
N LEU A 184 -7.89 6.61 -14.87
CA LEU A 184 -7.30 7.01 -13.59
C LEU A 184 -7.55 5.92 -12.53
N PRO A 185 -6.53 5.55 -11.73
CA PRO A 185 -6.71 4.65 -10.60
C PRO A 185 -7.46 5.35 -9.45
N PRO A 186 -8.16 4.59 -8.57
CA PRO A 186 -8.74 5.12 -7.34
C PRO A 186 -7.71 5.86 -6.47
N SER A 187 -8.17 6.84 -5.69
CA SER A 187 -7.29 7.75 -4.95
C SER A 187 -6.41 7.04 -3.91
N TYR A 188 -6.85 5.89 -3.39
CA TYR A 188 -6.08 5.00 -2.53
C TYR A 188 -4.78 4.51 -3.18
N PHE A 189 -4.79 4.15 -4.46
CA PHE A 189 -3.58 3.71 -5.16
C PHE A 189 -2.56 4.84 -5.30
N LEU A 190 -3.01 6.10 -5.37
CA LEU A 190 -2.18 7.31 -5.44
C LEU A 190 -1.57 7.73 -4.08
N GLY A 191 -1.62 6.87 -3.06
CA GLY A 191 -1.23 7.14 -1.67
C GLY A 191 0.27 7.33 -1.40
N GLY A 192 0.85 8.43 -1.90
CA GLY A 192 2.15 9.01 -1.47
C GLY A 192 3.42 8.20 -1.81
N ASP A 193 4.60 8.84 -1.72
CA ASP A 193 5.87 8.11 -1.66
C ASP A 193 6.16 7.74 -0.19
N ALA A 194 6.10 6.45 0.13
CA ALA A 194 6.39 5.90 1.45
C ALA A 194 7.86 5.44 1.62
N ARG A 195 8.74 5.72 0.64
CA ARG A 195 10.14 5.24 0.62
C ARG A 195 10.97 5.63 1.82
N ASP A 196 10.79 6.84 2.35
CA ASP A 196 11.55 7.30 3.52
C ASP A 196 11.07 6.64 4.81
N LEU A 197 9.75 6.44 4.96
CA LEU A 197 9.18 5.61 6.03
C LEU A 197 9.67 4.16 5.92
N TRP A 198 9.69 3.59 4.72
CA TRP A 198 10.20 2.23 4.49
C TRP A 198 11.71 2.10 4.79
N ARG A 199 12.51 3.13 4.48
CA ARG A 199 13.94 3.15 4.83
C ARG A 199 14.15 3.25 6.34
N ALA A 200 13.41 4.12 7.02
CA ALA A 200 13.45 4.25 8.47
C ALA A 200 13.02 2.95 9.17
N HIS A 201 11.92 2.35 8.72
CA HIS A 201 11.44 1.05 9.19
C HIS A 201 12.47 -0.07 8.95
N CYS A 202 13.09 -0.12 7.77
CA CYS A 202 14.17 -1.07 7.50
C CYS A 202 15.35 -0.92 8.47
N SER A 203 15.75 0.33 8.78
CA SER A 203 16.81 0.62 9.74
C SER A 203 16.45 0.15 11.16
N ALA A 204 15.19 0.35 11.58
CA ALA A 204 14.69 -0.13 12.86
C ALA A 204 14.68 -1.67 12.96
N LEU A 205 14.36 -2.37 11.86
CA LEU A 205 14.45 -3.83 11.80
C LEU A 205 15.90 -4.34 11.80
N ASP A 206 16.84 -3.66 11.13
CA ASP A 206 18.27 -4.04 11.14
C ASP A 206 18.92 -3.88 12.53
N ALA A 207 18.40 -2.99 13.37
CA ALA A 207 18.86 -2.81 14.75
C ALA A 207 18.43 -3.95 15.70
N ILE A 208 17.54 -4.85 15.27
CA ILE A 208 17.07 -5.98 16.08
C ILE A 208 17.97 -7.20 15.85
N ALA A 209 18.55 -7.72 16.94
CA ALA A 209 19.27 -8.99 16.90
C ALA A 209 18.33 -10.13 16.43
N PRO A 210 18.66 -10.87 15.36
CA PRO A 210 17.69 -11.73 14.66
C PRO A 210 17.11 -12.88 15.50
N GLN A 211 17.81 -13.33 16.53
CA GLN A 211 17.42 -14.40 17.46
C GLN A 211 16.90 -13.87 18.81
N SER A 212 16.66 -12.56 18.94
CA SER A 212 16.17 -11.97 20.18
C SER A 212 14.68 -12.26 20.43
N PRO A 213 14.20 -12.23 21.69
CA PRO A 213 12.76 -12.27 21.98
C PRO A 213 11.96 -11.17 21.26
N ARG A 214 12.60 -10.03 20.99
CA ARG A 214 12.04 -8.92 20.20
C ARG A 214 11.78 -9.32 18.76
N ALA A 215 12.70 -10.05 18.13
CA ALA A 215 12.52 -10.59 16.78
C ALA A 215 11.35 -11.57 16.70
N GLU A 216 11.25 -12.50 17.66
CA GLU A 216 10.13 -13.46 17.73
C GLU A 216 8.78 -12.74 17.87
N ARG A 217 8.70 -11.71 18.73
CA ARG A 217 7.47 -10.93 18.94
C ARG A 217 7.01 -10.24 17.64
N VAL A 218 7.93 -9.57 16.93
CA VAL A 218 7.62 -8.88 15.67
C VAL A 218 7.20 -9.87 14.58
N ILE A 219 7.82 -11.06 14.49
CA ILE A 219 7.38 -12.13 13.58
C ILE A 219 5.95 -12.59 13.93
N PHE A 220 5.70 -12.88 15.21
CA PHE A 220 4.41 -13.36 15.70
C PHE A 220 3.27 -12.36 15.41
N ASP A 221 3.48 -11.08 15.75
CA ASP A 221 2.48 -10.04 15.50
C ASP A 221 2.31 -9.72 14.02
N SER A 222 3.37 -9.85 13.20
CA SER A 222 3.23 -9.70 11.74
C SER A 222 2.32 -10.80 11.17
N ARG A 223 2.47 -12.05 11.62
CA ARG A 223 1.57 -13.17 11.24
C ARG A 223 0.11 -12.90 11.66
N ARG A 224 -0.11 -12.37 12.87
CA ARG A 224 -1.46 -11.96 13.34
C ARG A 224 -2.06 -10.85 12.48
N GLY A 225 -1.26 -9.87 12.07
CA GLY A 225 -1.73 -8.78 11.23
C GLY A 225 -2.04 -9.19 9.78
N PHE A 226 -1.30 -10.14 9.19
CA PHE A 226 -1.74 -10.77 7.92
C PHE A 226 -3.11 -11.47 8.08
N ALA A 227 -3.34 -12.15 9.23
CA ALA A 227 -4.63 -12.77 9.52
C ALA A 227 -5.78 -11.75 9.71
N LEU A 228 -5.50 -10.46 9.98
CA LEU A 228 -6.51 -9.39 9.94
C LEU A 228 -6.90 -9.03 8.51
N PHE A 229 -5.93 -8.92 7.58
CA PHE A 229 -6.23 -8.71 6.15
C PHE A 229 -7.01 -9.88 5.54
N HIS A 230 -6.66 -11.13 5.87
CA HIS A 230 -7.41 -12.30 5.42
C HIS A 230 -8.85 -12.30 5.97
N ARG A 231 -9.05 -12.00 7.27
CA ARG A 231 -10.39 -11.81 7.86
C ARG A 231 -11.18 -10.71 7.15
N ALA A 232 -10.55 -9.58 6.85
CA ALA A 232 -11.17 -8.46 6.15
C ALA A 232 -11.63 -8.84 4.73
N ALA A 233 -10.78 -9.52 3.96
CA ALA A 233 -11.10 -9.99 2.61
C ALA A 233 -12.31 -10.93 2.60
N LEU A 234 -12.40 -11.86 3.57
CA LEU A 234 -13.54 -12.76 3.73
C LEU A 234 -14.81 -12.01 4.16
N ALA A 235 -14.72 -11.09 5.12
CA ALA A 235 -15.87 -10.34 5.62
C ALA A 235 -16.60 -9.55 4.52
N GLN A 236 -15.87 -8.95 3.57
CA GLN A 236 -16.47 -8.21 2.46
C GLN A 236 -17.10 -9.09 1.37
N ARG A 237 -16.83 -10.41 1.32
CA ARG A 237 -17.43 -11.30 0.30
C ARG A 237 -18.91 -11.56 0.56
N THR A 238 -19.37 -11.35 1.79
CA THR A 238 -20.78 -11.43 2.16
C THR A 238 -21.43 -10.09 1.83
N PRO A 239 -22.44 -10.01 0.93
CA PRO A 239 -23.15 -8.77 0.69
C PRO A 239 -23.79 -8.29 2.00
N SER A 240 -23.45 -7.07 2.43
CA SER A 240 -24.27 -6.40 3.45
C SER A 240 -25.69 -6.32 2.91
N PRO A 241 -26.73 -6.72 3.67
CA PRO A 241 -28.11 -6.66 3.20
C PRO A 241 -28.41 -5.23 2.77
N ARG A 242 -28.71 -5.05 1.48
CA ARG A 242 -29.09 -3.76 0.93
C ARG A 242 -30.24 -3.22 1.78
N PRO A 243 -30.13 -2.02 2.39
CA PRO A 243 -31.26 -1.45 3.12
C PRO A 243 -32.44 -1.38 2.15
N ALA A 244 -33.58 -1.92 2.57
CA ALA A 244 -34.79 -1.89 1.77
C ALA A 244 -35.04 -0.45 1.31
N PRO A 245 -35.51 -0.22 0.06
CA PRO A 245 -35.83 1.13 -0.38
C PRO A 245 -36.83 1.73 0.63
N SER A 246 -36.38 2.76 1.35
CA SER A 246 -37.21 3.48 2.31
C SER A 246 -38.48 3.87 1.59
N GLY A 247 -39.62 3.37 2.07
CA GLY A 247 -40.83 3.29 1.27
C GLY A 247 -41.15 4.63 0.62
N ALA A 248 -41.30 4.62 -0.71
CA ALA A 248 -41.99 5.71 -1.37
C ALA A 248 -43.37 5.82 -0.71
N HIS A 249 -43.63 6.93 -0.02
CA HIS A 249 -44.97 7.25 0.43
C HIS A 249 -45.90 7.17 -0.79
N PRO A 250 -47.03 6.47 -0.71
CA PRO A 250 -48.03 6.53 -1.77
C PRO A 250 -48.39 7.99 -2.00
N ILE A 251 -48.24 8.47 -3.23
CA ILE A 251 -48.83 9.74 -3.64
C ILE A 251 -50.35 9.49 -3.67
N GLU A 252 -51.03 9.79 -2.57
CA GLU A 252 -52.48 9.94 -2.60
C GLU A 252 -52.81 11.13 -3.52
N LEU A 253 -53.25 10.79 -4.73
CA LEU A 253 -53.91 11.71 -5.64
C LEU A 253 -55.23 12.16 -5.00
N GLN A 254 -55.18 13.22 -4.18
CA GLN A 254 -56.37 13.92 -3.72
C GLN A 254 -57.08 14.56 -4.92
N GLY A 255 -58.04 13.83 -5.48
CA GLY A 255 -58.97 14.35 -6.46
C GLY A 255 -59.83 15.49 -5.88
N PRO A 256 -60.28 16.44 -6.72
CA PRO A 256 -60.99 17.62 -6.24
C PRO A 256 -62.37 17.25 -5.70
N ARG A 257 -62.60 17.47 -4.40
CA ARG A 257 -63.97 17.46 -3.85
C ARG A 257 -64.68 18.75 -4.25
N GLY A 258 -65.58 18.63 -5.22
CA GLY A 258 -66.50 19.69 -5.62
C GLY A 258 -67.43 20.12 -4.47
N ALA A 259 -67.88 21.36 -4.54
CA ALA A 259 -68.82 21.96 -3.59
C ALA A 259 -70.29 21.59 -3.88
N ALA A 260 -71.19 22.13 -3.05
CA ALA A 260 -72.65 21.98 -3.03
C ALA A 260 -73.16 20.69 -2.33
N ALA A 261 -74.24 20.70 -1.53
CA ALA A 261 -75.14 21.82 -1.16
C ALA A 261 -75.66 21.67 0.28
N HIS A 262 -75.88 22.80 0.96
CA HIS A 262 -76.75 22.89 2.13
C HIS A 262 -77.83 23.94 1.87
N LEU A 263 -79.09 23.50 1.78
CA LEU A 263 -80.29 24.33 1.79
C LEU A 263 -81.48 23.45 2.16
N ARG A 264 -82.19 23.83 3.24
CA ARG A 264 -83.60 23.48 3.54
C ARG A 264 -83.89 22.02 3.92
N ASP A 265 -84.83 21.69 4.81
CA ASP A 265 -85.59 22.44 5.85
C ASP A 265 -85.55 21.54 7.14
N ALA A 266 -86.28 21.69 8.25
CA ALA A 266 -87.50 22.43 8.61
C ALA A 266 -87.63 22.60 10.15
N SER A 267 -88.65 23.36 10.57
CA SER A 267 -89.27 23.43 11.92
C SER A 267 -88.46 24.07 13.06
#